data_AF-A0A2V5NYL3-F1
#
_entry.id   AF-A0A2V5NYL3-F1
#
_cell.length_a   1.000
_cell.length_b   1.000
_cell.length_c   1.000
_cell.angle_alpha   90.00
_cell.angle_beta   90.00
_cell.angle_gamma   90.00
#
_symmetry.space_group_name_H-M   'P 1'
#
loop_
_entity.id
_entity.type
_entity.pdbx_description
1 polymer ?
#
loop_
_entity_poly.entity_id
_entity_poly.type
_entity_poly.pdbx_seq_one_letter_code
_entity_poly.pdbx_strand_id
1 'polypeptide(L)' 'MGNLSPPRRLIVNADDFGRSRSINAAVIRAQREGILTTASLMVNEPASEEAVALARDNPRLGVGLHLTTPRCPAGIFPVW' A
#
# COMPACT_ATOMS: atom_id res chain seq x y z
N MET A 1 -37.23 -17.74 -12.60
CA MET A 1 -35.77 -17.95 -12.45
C MET A 1 -35.13 -16.61 -12.11
N GLY A 2 -34.62 -16.43 -10.88
CA GLY A 2 -33.91 -15.21 -10.51
C GLY A 2 -32.61 -15.08 -11.31
N ASN A 3 -32.30 -13.89 -11.81
CA ASN A 3 -30.97 -13.63 -12.37
C ASN A 3 -29.96 -13.83 -11.23
N LEU A 4 -29.00 -14.73 -11.42
CA LEU A 4 -27.83 -14.80 -10.56
C LEU A 4 -26.72 -14.11 -11.34
N SER A 5 -26.59 -12.81 -11.14
CA SER A 5 -25.40 -12.09 -11.59
C SER A 5 -24.17 -12.77 -10.95
N PRO A 6 -23.08 -12.97 -11.71
CA PRO A 6 -21.87 -13.62 -11.19
C PRO A 6 -21.36 -12.86 -9.95
N PRO A 7 -20.71 -13.56 -9.00
CA PRO A 7 -20.25 -12.97 -7.75
C PRO A 7 -19.31 -11.79 -8.04
N ARG A 8 -19.58 -10.64 -7.41
CA ARG A 8 -18.77 -9.44 -7.55
C ARG A 8 -17.46 -9.62 -6.80
N ARG A 9 -16.33 -9.32 -7.45
CA ARG A 9 -15.00 -9.32 -6.84
C ARG A 9 -14.60 -7.88 -6.53
N LEU A 10 -14.15 -7.64 -5.30
CA LEU A 10 -13.67 -6.34 -4.84
C LEU A 10 -12.21 -6.48 -4.37
N ILE A 11 -11.37 -5.53 -4.80
CA ILE A 11 -10.01 -5.35 -4.29
C ILE A 11 -9.99 -4.02 -3.55
N VAL A 12 -9.59 -4.05 -2.29
CA VAL A 12 -9.38 -2.85 -1.47
C VAL A 12 -7.88 -2.70 -1.28
N ASN A 13 -7.30 -1.68 -1.91
CA ASN A 13 -5.87 -1.42 -1.91
C ASN A 13 -5.50 -0.26 -0.97
N ALA A 14 -4.42 -0.43 -0.21
CA ALA A 14 -3.81 0.65 0.56
C ALA A 14 -2.59 1.19 -0.19
N ASP A 15 -2.53 2.51 -0.32
CA ASP A 15 -1.36 3.19 -0.85
C ASP A 15 -0.37 3.55 0.27
N ASP A 16 0.82 4.00 -0.13
CA ASP A 16 1.90 4.45 0.73
C ASP A 16 2.53 3.39 1.66
N PHE A 17 2.33 2.09 1.39
CA PHE A 17 3.00 1.05 2.18
C PHE A 17 4.52 1.16 2.00
N GLY A 18 5.29 1.13 3.09
CA GLY A 18 6.72 1.44 3.09
C GLY A 18 7.09 2.90 3.34
N ARG A 19 6.12 3.83 3.34
CA ARG A 19 6.38 5.26 3.55
C ARG A 19 6.83 5.61 4.97
N SER A 20 6.19 5.01 5.99
CA SER A 20 6.55 5.22 7.39
C SER A 20 6.11 4.01 8.24
N ARG A 21 6.69 3.87 9.43
CA ARG A 21 6.30 2.80 10.37
C ARG A 21 4.82 2.89 10.78
N SER A 22 4.30 4.10 10.95
CA SER A 22 2.89 4.30 11.30
C SER A 22 1.95 3.89 10.17
N ILE A 23 2.31 4.17 8.92
CA ILE A 23 1.54 3.72 7.75
C ILE A 23 1.62 2.19 7.63
N ASN A 24 2.80 1.61 7.79
CA ASN A 24 2.97 0.15 7.79
C ASN A 24 2.07 -0.53 8.84
N ALA A 25 2.08 -0.03 10.09
CA ALA A 25 1.24 -0.56 11.15
C ALA A 25 -0.25 -0.42 10.83
N ALA A 26 -0.67 0.72 10.24
CA ALA A 26 -2.05 0.94 9.83
C ALA A 26 -2.49 -0.02 8.72
N VAL A 27 -1.64 -0.25 7.71
CA VAL A 27 -1.89 -1.22 6.62
C VAL A 27 -2.09 -2.63 7.20
N ILE A 28 -1.19 -3.07 8.08
CA ILE A 28 -1.29 -4.41 8.69
C ILE A 28 -2.54 -4.52 9.57
N ARG A 29 -2.87 -3.49 10.36
CA ARG A 29 -4.10 -3.46 11.14
C ARG A 29 -5.33 -3.54 10.24
N ALA A 30 -5.38 -2.74 9.17
CA ALA A 30 -6.49 -2.73 8.22
C ALA A 30 -6.65 -4.07 7.46
N GLN A 31 -5.56 -4.81 7.23
CA GLN A 31 -5.62 -6.15 6.66
C GLN A 31 -6.07 -7.20 7.68
N ARG A 32 -5.59 -7.12 8.93
CA ARG A 32 -5.90 -8.11 9.97
C ARG A 32 -7.31 -7.96 10.54
N GLU A 33 -7.73 -6.72 10.77
CA GLU A 33 -8.97 -6.36 11.47
C GLU A 33 -10.04 -5.80 10.52
N GLY A 34 -9.66 -5.47 9.27
CA GLY A 34 -10.53 -4.81 8.31
C GLY A 34 -10.71 -5.58 7.01
N ILE A 35 -11.07 -4.85 5.96
CA ILE A 35 -11.41 -5.40 4.63
C ILE A 35 -10.26 -5.28 3.62
N LEU A 36 -9.07 -4.84 4.06
CA LEU A 36 -7.97 -4.57 3.16
C LEU A 36 -7.46 -5.86 2.52
N THR A 37 -7.40 -5.90 1.20
CA THR A 37 -6.96 -7.09 0.45
C THR A 37 -5.55 -6.95 -0.09
N THR A 38 -5.14 -5.73 -0.47
CA THR A 38 -3.84 -5.47 -1.07
C THR A 38 -3.21 -4.18 -0.57
N ALA A 39 -1.91 -4.03 -0.75
CA ALA A 39 -1.18 -2.79 -0.55
C ALA A 39 -0.14 -2.56 -1.65
N SER A 40 0.15 -1.30 -1.96
CA SER A 40 1.17 -0.90 -2.93
C SER A 40 2.43 -0.40 -2.20
N LEU A 41 3.55 -1.11 -2.37
CA LEU A 41 4.82 -0.86 -1.66
C LEU A 41 5.67 0.19 -2.39
N MET A 42 6.03 1.26 -1.69
CA MET A 42 7.03 2.25 -2.08
C MET A 42 8.42 1.77 -1.64
N VAL A 43 9.17 1.17 -2.56
CA VAL A 43 10.45 0.51 -2.24
C VAL A 43 11.58 1.47 -1.84
N ASN A 44 11.49 2.73 -2.24
CA ASN A 44 12.49 3.78 -1.99
C ASN A 44 12.18 4.66 -0.77
N GLU A 45 11.14 4.35 0.01
CA GLU A 45 10.79 5.11 1.19
C GLU A 45 11.41 4.53 2.49
N PRO A 46 11.55 5.34 3.57
CA PRO A 46 12.34 4.97 4.74
C PRO A 46 11.92 3.72 5.51
N ALA A 47 10.66 3.27 5.36
CA ALA A 47 10.13 2.11 6.08
C ALA A 47 9.86 0.91 5.16
N SER A 48 10.46 0.88 3.96
CA SER A 48 10.23 -0.18 2.96
C SER A 48 10.70 -1.55 3.45
N GLU A 49 11.85 -1.64 4.13
CA GLU A 49 12.38 -2.90 4.66
C GLU A 49 11.44 -3.52 5.73
N GLU A 50 10.93 -2.68 6.63
CA GLU A 50 9.94 -3.10 7.62
C GLU A 50 8.64 -3.56 6.93
N ALA A 51 8.18 -2.83 5.92
CA ALA A 51 7.00 -3.19 5.15
C ALA A 51 7.16 -4.56 4.46
N VAL A 52 8.34 -4.86 3.93
CA VAL A 52 8.64 -6.17 3.32
C VAL A 52 8.64 -7.28 4.38
N ALA A 53 9.21 -7.06 5.56
CA ALA A 53 9.15 -8.03 6.65
C ALA A 53 7.70 -8.29 7.09
N LEU A 54 6.91 -7.23 7.29
CA LEU A 54 5.51 -7.33 7.65
C LEU A 54 4.67 -8.03 6.56
N ALA A 55 4.96 -7.80 5.29
CA ALA A 55 4.30 -8.51 4.19
C ALA A 55 4.57 -10.01 4.23
N ARG A 56 5.82 -10.42 4.52
CA ARG A 56 6.18 -11.84 4.68
C ARG A 56 5.44 -12.50 5.85
N ASP A 57 5.27 -11.77 6.94
CA ASP A 57 4.55 -12.26 8.13
C ASP A 57 3.01 -12.27 7.93
N ASN A 58 2.50 -11.64 6.87
CA ASN A 58 1.07 -11.52 6.59
C ASN A 58 0.75 -11.96 5.15
N PRO A 59 0.86 -13.26 4.82
CA PRO A 59 0.73 -13.77 3.45
C PRO A 59 -0.67 -13.59 2.82
N ARG A 60 -1.67 -13.16 3.61
CA ARG A 60 -3.01 -12.80 3.10
C ARG A 60 -3.03 -11.40 2.46
N LEU A 61 -2.05 -10.54 2.75
CA LEU A 61 -1.91 -9.24 2.12
C LEU A 61 -1.28 -9.40 0.74
N GLY A 62 -2.04 -9.12 -0.33
CA GLY A 62 -1.42 -8.99 -1.65
C GLY A 62 -0.54 -7.73 -1.72
N VAL A 63 0.68 -7.84 -2.23
CA VAL A 63 1.59 -6.69 -2.33
C VAL A 63 1.92 -6.40 -3.79
N GLY A 64 1.62 -5.18 -4.22
CA GLY A 64 2.02 -4.61 -5.51
C GLY A 64 3.10 -3.55 -5.36
N LEU A 65 3.58 -3.01 -6.49
CA LEU A 65 4.58 -1.93 -6.51
C LEU A 65 3.89 -0.56 -6.62
N HIS A 66 4.25 0.38 -5.74
CA HIS A 66 3.88 1.78 -5.86
C HIS A 66 5.08 2.55 -6.43
N LEU A 67 5.06 2.83 -7.73
CA LEU A 67 6.14 3.59 -8.38
C LEU A 67 6.09 5.03 -7.90
N THR A 68 7.22 5.53 -7.41
CA THR A 68 7.36 6.92 -6.94
C THR A 68 8.43 7.62 -7.77
N THR A 69 8.22 8.90 -8.01
CA THR A 69 9.24 9.75 -8.62
C THR A 69 10.06 10.42 -7.52
N PRO A 70 11.32 10.77 -7.79
CA PRO A 70 12.10 11.59 -6.87
C PRO A 70 11.29 12.83 -6.51
N ARG A 71 11.18 13.14 -5.21
CA ARG A 71 10.55 14.38 -4.80
C ARG A 71 11.33 15.54 -5.41
N CYS A 72 10.61 16.47 -6.04
CA CYS A 72 11.19 17.76 -6.36
C CYS A 72 11.73 18.36 -5.05
N PRO A 73 12.99 18.84 -4.99
CA PRO A 73 13.47 19.56 -3.82
C PRO A 73 12.51 20.70 -3.53
N ALA A 74 11.82 20.66 -2.40
CA ALA A 74 11.00 21.78 -1.95
C ALA A 74 11.93 22.97 -1.74
N GLY A 75 12.03 23.86 -2.73
CA GLY A 75 12.91 25.03 -2.65
C GLY A 75 13.54 25.52 -3.96
N ILE A 76 13.46 24.77 -5.07
CA ILE A 76 13.92 25.29 -6.36
C ILE A 76 12.69 25.68 -7.20
N PHE A 77 12.06 26.78 -6.82
CA PHE A 77 11.35 27.59 -7.81
C PHE A 77 12.41 28.51 -8.42
N PRO A 78 12.84 28.30 -9.67
CA PRO A 78 13.62 29.32 -10.34
C PRO A 78 12.69 30.52 -10.50
N VAL A 79 13.00 31.60 -9.77
CA VAL A 79 12.48 32.93 -10.07
C VAL A 79 13.13 33.33 -11.40
N TRP A 80 12.43 33.06 -12.50
CA TRP A 80 12.65 33.76 -13.77
C TRP A 80 11.65 34.91 -13.85
#